data_AF-A0A358L5K6-F1
#
_entry.id   AF-A0A358L5K6-F1
#
_cell.length_a   1.000
_cell.length_b   1.000
_cell.length_c   1.000
_cell.angle_alpha   90.00
_cell.angle_beta   90.00
_cell.angle_gamma   90.00
#
_symmetry.space_group_name_H-M   'P 1'
#
loop_
_entity.id
_entity.type
_entity.pdbx_description
1 polymer ?
#
loop_
_entity_poly.entity_id
_entity_poly.type
_entity_poly.pdbx_seq_one_letter_code
_entity_poly.pdbx_strand_id
1 'polypeptide(L)' 'GTSIITAASLSFLGLGAQPPTPEWGAMLNEARADMVMAPHVAIFPSLAIFLTVLAFNLLGDGLRDALDPKLKN' A
#
# COMPACT_ATOMS: atom_id res chain seq x y z
N GLY A 1 1.93 7.76 -4.55
CA GLY A 1 0.71 6.95 -4.39
C GLY A 1 0.63 5.80 -5.38
N THR A 2 0.45 6.09 -6.67
CA THR A 2 0.06 5.11 -7.70
C THR A 2 1.01 3.92 -7.85
N SER A 3 2.34 4.15 -7.84
CA SER A 3 3.33 3.06 -7.97
C SER A 3 3.26 2.04 -6.85
N ILE A 4 2.91 2.47 -5.63
CA ILE A 4 2.79 1.59 -4.45
C ILE A 4 1.56 0.70 -4.60
N ILE A 5 0.45 1.27 -5.05
CA ILE A 5 -0.79 0.52 -5.31
C ILE A 5 -0.59 -0.48 -6.45
N THR A 6 0.10 -0.08 -7.53
CA THR A 6 0.40 -0.98 -8.65
C THR A 6 1.27 -2.14 -8.22
N ALA A 7 2.33 -1.90 -7.44
CA ALA A 7 3.19 -2.97 -6.92
C ALA A 7 2.41 -3.94 -6.02
N ALA A 8 1.64 -3.42 -5.06
CA ALA A 8 0.81 -4.25 -4.18
C ALA A 8 -0.24 -5.06 -4.95
N SER A 9 -0.83 -4.47 -6.01
CA SER A 9 -1.80 -5.15 -6.88
C SER A 9 -1.15 -6.27 -7.68
N LEU A 10 0.05 -6.05 -8.22
CA LEU A 10 0.81 -7.08 -8.95
C LEU A 10 1.17 -8.25 -8.04
N SER A 11 1.61 -7.95 -6.82
CA SER A 11 1.92 -8.99 -5.83
C SER A 11 0.69 -9.74 -5.33
N PHE A 12 -0.45 -9.06 -5.21
CA PHE A 12 -1.74 -9.69 -4.91
C PHE A 12 -2.22 -10.64 -6.01
N LEU A 13 -1.80 -10.42 -7.25
CA LEU A 13 -2.01 -11.34 -8.38
C LEU A 13 -0.99 -12.49 -8.40
N GLY A 14 -0.07 -12.57 -7.43
CA GLY A 14 0.94 -13.62 -7.33
C GLY A 14 2.20 -13.38 -8.17
N LEU A 15 2.32 -12.20 -8.80
CA LEU A 15 3.51 -11.79 -9.57
C LEU A 15 4.53 -11.03 -8.72
N GLY A 16 4.38 -11.09 -7.40
CA GLY A 16 5.21 -10.41 -6.41
C GLY A 16 6.40 -11.25 -5.94
N ALA A 17 7.08 -10.76 -4.90
CA ALA A 17 8.18 -11.49 -4.29
C ALA A 17 7.69 -12.83 -3.72
N GLN A 18 8.38 -13.92 -4.07
CA GLN A 18 8.04 -15.26 -3.59
C GLN A 18 8.48 -15.43 -2.12
N PRO A 19 7.78 -16.26 -1.32
CA PRO A 19 8.25 -16.64 0.02
C PRO A 19 9.73 -17.08 -0.03
N PRO A 20 10.58 -16.73 0.96
CA PRO A 20 10.27 -16.34 2.34
C PRO A 20 10.21 -14.82 2.60
N THR A 21 10.35 -13.98 1.57
CA THR A 21 10.33 -12.52 1.78
C THR A 21 8.91 -12.03 2.09
N PRO A 22 8.70 -11.30 3.20
CA PRO A 22 7.38 -10.78 3.54
C PRO A 22 6.98 -9.69 2.54
N GLU A 23 5.89 -9.93 1.82
CA GLU A 23 5.36 -9.03 0.80
C GLU A 23 3.85 -8.84 1.03
N TRP A 24 3.40 -7.59 1.20
CA TRP A 24 2.04 -7.29 1.66
C TRP A 24 0.94 -7.69 0.68
N GLY A 25 1.17 -7.61 -0.63
CA GLY A 25 0.21 -8.06 -1.64
C GLY A 25 0.09 -9.59 -1.68
N ALA A 26 1.20 -10.32 -1.55
CA ALA A 26 1.22 -11.77 -1.46
C ALA A 26 0.52 -12.26 -0.18
N MET A 27 0.71 -11.58 0.95
CA MET A 27 -0.03 -11.85 2.19
C MET A 27 -1.55 -11.68 2.01
N LEU A 28 -2.00 -10.67 1.26
CA LEU A 28 -3.42 -10.51 0.92
C LEU A 28 -3.95 -11.63 0.02
N ASN A 29 -3.10 -12.17 -0.87
CA ASN A 29 -3.47 -13.28 -1.73
C ASN A 29 -3.66 -14.58 -0.92
N GLU A 30 -2.74 -14.86 0.00
CA GLU A 30 -2.81 -16.01 0.91
C GLU A 30 -3.99 -15.88 1.89
N ALA A 31 -4.24 -14.68 2.40
CA ALA A 31 -5.36 -14.39 3.29
C ALA A 31 -6.74 -14.63 2.65
N ARG A 32 -6.86 -14.78 1.32
CA ARG A 32 -8.15 -15.11 0.67
C ARG A 32 -8.68 -16.47 1.12
N ALA A 33 -7.80 -17.45 1.34
CA ALA A 33 -8.19 -18.80 1.75
C ALA A 33 -8.70 -18.81 3.20
N ASP A 34 -8.09 -17.99 4.06
CA ASP A 34 -8.38 -17.94 5.49
C ASP A 34 -9.28 -16.78 5.90
N MET A 35 -9.83 -16.02 4.94
CA MET A 35 -10.55 -14.77 5.22
C MET A 35 -11.77 -14.96 6.14
N VAL A 36 -12.38 -16.16 6.10
CA VAL A 36 -13.53 -16.52 6.94
C VAL A 36 -13.10 -16.92 8.36
N MET A 37 -11.93 -17.55 8.52
CA MET A 37 -11.46 -18.09 9.79
C MET A 37 -10.51 -17.14 10.55
N ALA A 38 -9.74 -16.34 9.81
CA ALA A 38 -8.70 -15.46 10.31
C ALA A 38 -8.70 -14.11 9.57
N PRO A 39 -9.76 -13.30 9.65
CA PRO A 39 -9.88 -12.04 8.91
C PRO A 39 -8.74 -11.04 9.20
N HIS A 40 -8.11 -11.14 10.37
CA HIS A 40 -6.97 -10.30 10.75
C HIS A 40 -5.77 -10.43 9.80
N VAL A 41 -5.57 -11.60 9.17
CA VAL A 41 -4.46 -11.81 8.22
C VAL A 41 -4.59 -10.99 6.95
N ALA A 42 -5.81 -10.56 6.59
CA ALA A 42 -6.05 -9.62 5.49
C ALA A 42 -6.02 -8.14 5.95
N ILE A 43 -6.48 -7.86 7.17
CA ILE A 43 -6.63 -6.49 7.69
C ILE A 43 -5.28 -5.81 7.88
N PHE A 44 -4.30 -6.50 8.47
CA PHE A 44 -2.96 -5.93 8.71
C PHE A 44 -2.26 -5.46 7.43
N PRO A 45 -2.05 -6.30 6.40
CA PRO A 45 -1.41 -5.85 5.17
C PRO A 45 -2.23 -4.80 4.42
N SER A 46 -3.56 -4.88 4.45
CA SER A 46 -4.44 -3.83 3.87
C SER A 46 -4.22 -2.47 4.53
N LEU A 47 -4.17 -2.44 5.86
CA LEU A 47 -3.98 -1.20 6.62
C LEU A 47 -2.57 -0.63 6.43
N ALA A 48 -1.55 -1.49 6.35
CA ALA A 48 -0.18 -1.08 6.08
C ALA A 48 -0.05 -0.38 4.72
N ILE A 49 -0.64 -0.96 3.66
CA ILE A 49 -0.68 -0.34 2.33
C ILE A 49 -1.45 0.99 2.39
N PHE A 50 -2.62 1.02 3.03
CA PHE A 50 -3.43 2.23 3.15
C PHE A 50 -2.68 3.37 3.82
N LEU A 51 -2.08 3.12 4.99
CA LEU A 51 -1.31 4.12 5.73
C LEU A 51 -0.10 4.60 4.96
N THR A 52 0.59 3.69 4.27
CA THR A 52 1.75 4.03 3.43
C THR A 52 1.33 4.97 2.29
N VAL A 53 0.28 4.61 1.55
CA VAL A 53 -0.25 5.43 0.46
C VAL A 53 -0.72 6.79 0.98
N LEU A 54 -1.43 6.81 2.11
CA LEU A 54 -1.90 8.04 2.74
C LEU A 54 -0.72 8.94 3.14
N ALA A 55 0.29 8.40 3.82
CA ALA A 55 1.47 9.15 4.24
C ALA A 55 2.21 9.74 3.03
N PHE A 56 2.42 8.97 1.96
CA PHE A 56 3.07 9.47 0.75
C PHE A 56 2.21 10.49 -0.01
N ASN A 57 0.88 10.35 0.00
CA ASN A 57 -0.02 11.34 -0.61
C ASN A 57 0.02 12.65 0.18
N LEU A 58 -0.12 12.61 1.50
CA LEU A 58 -0.05 13.78 2.37
C LEU A 58 1.33 14.45 2.34
N LEU A 59 2.41 13.66 2.29
CA LEU A 59 3.77 14.19 2.14
C LEU A 59 3.94 14.88 0.78
N GLY A 60 3.40 14.28 -0.29
CA GLY A 60 3.45 14.86 -1.63
C GLY A 60 2.66 16.17 -1.71
N ASP A 61 1.46 16.20 -1.13
CA ASP A 61 0.62 17.40 -1.06
C ASP A 61 1.25 18.48 -0.18
N GLY A 62 1.77 18.12 1.00
CA GLY A 62 2.46 19.07 1.88
C GLY A 62 3.77 19.62 1.29
N LEU A 63 4.53 18.78 0.58
CA LEU A 63 5.72 19.22 -0.14
C LEU A 63 5.35 20.12 -1.32
N ARG A 64 4.28 19.80 -2.04
CA ARG A 64 3.74 20.63 -3.11
C ARG A 64 3.29 21.99 -2.58
N ASP A 65 2.54 22.03 -1.49
CA ASP A 65 2.06 23.27 -0.87
C ASP A 65 3.23 24.13 -0.35
N ALA A 66 4.25 23.50 0.24
CA ALA A 66 5.46 24.20 0.69
C ALA A 66 6.34 24.73 -0.47
N LEU A 67 6.28 24.08 -1.64
CA LEU A 67 7.03 24.47 -2.84
C LEU A 67 6.19 25.28 -3.85
N ASP A 68 4.87 25.42 -3.66
CA ASP A 68 4.01 26.18 -4.57
C ASP A 68 4.29 27.69 -4.40
N PRO A 69 4.89 28.38 -5.39
CA PRO A 69 5.34 29.77 -5.25
C PRO A 69 4.19 30.79 -5.23
N LYS A 70 2.93 30.36 -5.09
CA LYS A 70 1.73 31.18 -5.29
C LYS A 70 1.45 32.23 -4.21
N LEU A 71 2.29 32.34 -3.17
CA LEU A 71 2.22 33.47 -2.22
C LEU A 71 3.00 34.71 -2.68
N LYS A 72 3.53 34.73 -3.90
CA LYS A 72 4.25 35.88 -4.44
C LYS A 72 3.62 36.34 -5.75
N ASN A 73 2.42 36.93 -5.65
CA ASN A 73 1.89 38.01 -6.49
C ASN A 73 0.60 38.56 -5.88
#